data_AF-A0A2A2ELS9-F1
#
_entry.id   AF-A0A2A2ELS9-F1
#
_cell.length_a   1.000
_cell.length_b   1.000
_cell.length_c   1.000
_cell.angle_alpha   90.00
_cell.angle_beta   90.00
_cell.angle_gamma   90.00
#
_symmetry.space_group_name_H-M   'P 1'
#
loop_
_entity.id
_entity.type
_entity.pdbx_description
1 polymer ?
#
loop_
_entity_poly.entity_id
_entity_poly.type
_entity_poly.pdbx_seq_one_letter_code
_entity_poly.pdbx_strand_id
1 'polypeptide(L)'
;MTDETMTGETTGVDAVDAPMTNDQPAVDGADARGGADATADVPATANTDDDTATAAGADADAPHVEPLTATYERLRHSTDAAELHEFARRPLPDRGEQAAFSRATALLEAVAGNPHTPEEDRVFLASTMPFPNVLVKLSEDASPAVREAVAANADDKNWLVGRLTKDGIPAVRDEALRNKRTSWKMRLEGAQDPDMDVDTLDFLSRLGAELEPDANVVLSSMVRRAVALNPNASQEILERLSTDSSDEVVHAARRRLAQ
;
A
#
# COMPACT_ATOMS: atom_id res chain seq x y z
N MET A 1 -25.30 78.05 -20.08
CA MET A 1 -24.13 78.01 -19.18
C MET A 1 -23.74 76.55 -19.07
N THR A 2 -22.87 76.12 -20.00
CA THR A 2 -21.41 75.94 -19.85
C THR A 2 -21.14 74.60 -19.15
N ASP A 3 -20.67 73.58 -19.89
CA ASP A 3 -19.24 73.30 -20.18
C ASP A 3 -18.55 72.89 -18.85
N GLU A 4 -17.90 71.74 -18.68
CA GLU A 4 -16.64 71.36 -19.34
C GLU A 4 -16.33 69.87 -19.18
N THR A 5 -15.56 69.39 -20.15
CA THR A 5 -14.80 68.14 -20.28
C THR A 5 -13.60 68.02 -19.32
N MET A 6 -13.23 66.79 -18.92
CA MET A 6 -11.82 66.33 -18.72
C MET A 6 -11.85 64.81 -18.46
N THR A 7 -11.38 63.89 -19.31
CA THR A 7 -10.01 63.53 -19.76
C THR A 7 -8.99 63.37 -18.64
N GLY A 8 -8.26 62.24 -18.64
CA GLY A 8 -7.07 62.01 -17.81
C GLY A 8 -7.13 60.66 -17.10
N GLU A 9 -6.76 59.54 -17.71
CA GLU A 9 -5.38 59.11 -17.99
C GLU A 9 -4.66 58.49 -16.77
N THR A 10 -3.89 57.47 -17.12
CA THR A 10 -3.20 56.43 -16.36
C THR A 10 -2.13 56.92 -15.39
N THR A 11 -1.92 56.17 -14.30
CA THR A 11 -0.63 55.83 -13.63
C THR A 11 -1.00 54.90 -12.46
N GLY A 12 -0.43 53.72 -12.23
CA GLY A 12 0.94 53.27 -12.40
C GLY A 12 1.62 53.29 -11.04
N VAL A 13 1.61 52.17 -10.29
CA VAL A 13 2.66 51.87 -9.30
C VAL A 13 2.76 50.38 -8.99
N ASP A 14 3.99 49.90 -9.17
CA ASP A 14 4.55 48.61 -8.82
C ASP A 14 4.36 48.25 -7.34
N ALA A 15 4.17 46.95 -7.07
CA ALA A 15 4.41 46.37 -5.76
C ALA A 15 5.02 44.97 -5.90
N VAL A 16 6.35 44.98 -5.90
CA VAL A 16 7.27 44.08 -5.17
C VAL A 16 7.01 42.57 -5.18
N ASP A 17 7.84 41.93 -5.99
CA ASP A 17 8.32 40.55 -5.88
C ASP A 17 9.17 40.37 -4.60
N ALA A 18 8.80 39.41 -3.74
CA ALA A 18 9.72 38.77 -2.80
C ALA A 18 9.15 37.41 -2.30
N PRO A 19 9.96 36.34 -2.31
CA PRO A 19 9.52 34.95 -2.11
C PRO A 19 9.44 34.54 -0.63
N MET A 20 8.46 33.67 -0.33
CA MET A 20 8.35 32.97 0.94
C MET A 20 9.46 31.91 1.07
N THR A 21 10.36 32.13 2.02
CA THR A 21 11.42 31.21 2.43
C THR A 21 10.84 30.01 3.18
N ASN A 22 11.27 28.82 2.75
CA ASN A 22 10.95 27.52 3.30
C ASN A 22 12.07 27.10 4.27
N ASP A 23 11.79 27.02 5.57
CA ASP A 23 12.73 26.55 6.58
C ASP A 23 12.51 25.06 6.86
N GLN A 24 13.40 24.23 6.31
CA GLN A 24 13.69 22.88 6.80
C GLN A 24 15.05 22.90 7.52
N PRO A 25 15.21 22.22 8.66
CA PRO A 25 16.55 22.03 9.23
C PRO A 25 17.26 20.88 8.50
N ALA A 26 18.42 21.21 7.93
CA ALA A 26 19.41 20.27 7.44
C ALA A 26 20.24 19.71 8.61
N VAL A 27 20.51 18.40 8.57
CA VAL A 27 21.56 17.76 9.37
C VAL A 27 22.58 17.16 8.41
N ASP A 28 23.81 17.66 8.46
CA ASP A 28 25.04 16.88 8.26
C ASP A 28 26.28 17.75 8.53
N GLY A 29 27.30 17.16 9.15
CA GLY A 29 28.60 17.79 9.32
C GLY A 29 29.49 17.12 10.36
N ALA A 30 30.36 16.23 9.88
CA ALA A 30 31.37 15.46 10.60
C ALA A 30 32.61 16.29 11.02
N ASP A 31 33.41 15.74 11.95
CA ASP A 31 34.89 15.81 12.08
C ASP A 31 35.29 15.31 13.48
N ALA A 32 36.46 14.76 13.83
CA ALA A 32 37.64 14.22 13.15
C ALA A 32 38.49 13.53 14.25
N ARG A 33 39.59 12.90 13.83
CA ARG A 33 40.48 11.93 14.51
C ARG A 33 41.36 12.48 15.65
N GLY A 34 41.82 11.56 16.52
CA GLY A 34 43.01 11.67 17.41
C GLY A 34 42.73 10.98 18.75
N GLY A 35 43.59 10.22 19.42
CA GLY A 35 45.00 9.88 19.35
C GLY A 35 45.27 8.89 20.50
N ALA A 36 46.50 8.42 20.61
CA ALA A 36 46.92 7.19 21.29
C ALA A 36 46.98 7.19 22.84
N ASP A 37 47.02 5.95 23.37
CA ASP A 37 47.90 5.40 24.42
C ASP A 37 47.93 6.05 25.83
N ALA A 38 47.52 5.28 26.84
CA ALA A 38 48.13 5.31 28.19
C ALA A 38 47.70 4.09 29.04
N THR A 39 48.72 3.35 29.46
CA THR A 39 48.79 2.22 30.40
C THR A 39 48.53 2.60 31.88
N ALA A 40 47.89 1.72 32.65
CA ALA A 40 48.12 1.44 34.10
C ALA A 40 47.23 0.25 34.53
N ASP A 41 47.75 -0.96 34.76
CA ASP A 41 48.39 -1.49 35.99
C ASP A 41 47.40 -1.86 37.14
N VAL A 42 46.95 -3.13 37.15
CA VAL A 42 46.94 -4.19 38.22
C VAL A 42 46.84 -3.74 39.71
N PRO A 43 46.16 -4.43 40.69
CA PRO A 43 46.01 -5.89 40.84
C PRO A 43 44.65 -6.49 41.29
N ALA A 44 44.62 -7.81 41.17
CA ALA A 44 43.70 -8.77 41.75
C ALA A 44 43.69 -8.81 43.29
N THR A 45 42.55 -9.19 43.86
CA THR A 45 42.45 -9.96 45.10
C THR A 45 41.39 -11.05 44.96
N ALA A 46 41.78 -12.25 45.37
CA ALA A 46 41.00 -13.48 45.35
C ALA A 46 40.29 -13.73 46.70
N ASN A 47 39.42 -14.74 46.68
CA ASN A 47 38.81 -15.49 47.78
C ASN A 47 37.51 -14.89 48.35
N THR A 48 36.44 -15.63 48.62
CA THR A 48 36.33 -17.07 48.96
C THR A 48 34.88 -17.54 48.78
N ASP A 49 34.74 -18.85 48.60
CA ASP A 49 33.54 -19.68 48.59
C ASP A 49 32.59 -19.43 49.78
N ASP A 50 31.28 -19.62 49.60
CA ASP A 50 30.55 -20.74 50.25
C ASP A 50 29.08 -20.85 49.78
N ASP A 51 28.68 -22.10 49.59
CA ASP A 51 27.35 -22.71 49.62
C ASP A 51 26.09 -21.96 49.15
N THR A 52 25.44 -22.55 48.13
CA THR A 52 24.08 -23.09 48.32
C THR A 52 23.66 -24.02 47.18
N ALA A 53 23.64 -25.30 47.51
CA ALA A 53 22.60 -26.28 47.21
C ALA A 53 22.10 -26.41 45.75
N THR A 54 22.56 -27.49 45.14
CA THR A 54 21.81 -28.29 44.17
C THR A 54 20.35 -28.49 44.60
N ALA A 55 19.42 -27.85 43.90
CA ALA A 55 18.01 -28.25 43.86
C ALA A 55 17.73 -28.85 42.47
N ALA A 56 18.13 -30.11 42.29
CA ALA A 56 17.48 -30.98 41.32
C ALA A 56 16.10 -31.34 41.88
N GLY A 57 15.05 -30.78 41.30
CA GLY A 57 13.69 -31.01 41.77
C GLY A 57 12.64 -30.37 40.87
N ALA A 58 12.09 -31.20 39.98
CA ALA A 58 10.71 -31.15 39.52
C ALA A 58 10.17 -29.82 38.96
N ASP A 59 10.47 -29.56 37.68
CA ASP A 59 9.54 -28.88 36.77
C ASP A 59 9.20 -29.84 35.62
N ALA A 60 8.33 -30.80 35.93
CA ALA A 60 7.83 -31.77 34.97
C ALA A 60 6.29 -31.75 34.99
N ASP A 61 5.69 -30.57 34.74
CA ASP A 61 4.36 -30.44 34.14
C ASP A 61 3.99 -28.98 33.77
N ALA A 62 4.97 -28.14 33.39
CA ALA A 62 4.62 -26.89 32.72
C ALA A 62 4.23 -27.25 31.28
N PRO A 63 3.05 -26.82 30.78
CA PRO A 63 2.70 -27.07 29.39
C PRO A 63 3.83 -26.52 28.52
N HIS A 64 4.49 -27.39 27.75
CA HIS A 64 5.56 -27.02 26.84
C HIS A 64 4.97 -26.14 25.74
N VAL A 65 4.86 -24.83 26.01
CA VAL A 65 4.49 -23.84 25.01
C VAL A 65 5.68 -23.76 24.06
N GLU A 66 5.52 -24.33 22.87
CA GLU A 66 6.53 -24.27 21.82
C GLU A 66 6.87 -22.78 21.54
N PRO A 67 8.17 -22.40 21.57
CA PRO A 67 8.59 -21.05 21.26
C PRO A 67 8.06 -20.60 19.90
N LEU A 68 7.63 -19.34 19.79
CA LEU A 68 7.08 -18.79 18.54
C LEU A 68 8.04 -19.03 17.36
N THR A 69 9.34 -18.81 17.53
CA THR A 69 10.33 -19.04 16.48
C THR A 69 10.37 -20.49 16.01
N ALA A 70 10.21 -21.46 16.92
CA ALA A 70 10.19 -22.88 16.55
C ALA A 70 8.95 -23.21 15.72
N THR A 71 7.76 -22.81 16.18
CA THR A 71 6.51 -23.00 15.39
C THR A 71 6.57 -22.26 14.06
N TYR A 72 7.10 -21.03 14.03
CA TYR A 72 7.20 -20.21 12.82
C TYR A 72 8.08 -20.89 11.77
N GLU A 73 9.30 -21.28 12.12
CA GLU A 73 10.23 -21.93 11.18
C GLU A 73 9.69 -23.29 10.71
N ARG A 74 9.02 -24.02 11.60
CA ARG A 74 8.34 -25.27 11.26
C ARG A 74 7.25 -25.05 10.21
N LEU A 75 6.36 -24.06 10.41
CA LEU A 75 5.32 -23.72 9.44
C LEU A 75 5.89 -23.17 8.14
N ARG A 76 6.95 -22.37 8.19
CA ARG A 76 7.61 -21.80 6.99
C ARG A 76 8.16 -22.88 6.05
N HIS A 77 8.60 -24.00 6.60
CA HIS A 77 9.20 -25.10 5.85
C HIS A 77 8.36 -26.37 5.82
N SER A 78 7.15 -26.33 6.37
CA SER A 78 6.26 -27.49 6.39
C SER A 78 5.85 -27.87 4.97
N THR A 79 5.77 -29.17 4.73
CA THR A 79 5.17 -29.76 3.52
C THR A 79 3.80 -30.35 3.81
N ASP A 80 3.35 -30.28 5.07
CA ASP A 80 2.04 -30.77 5.50
C ASP A 80 0.98 -29.70 5.21
N ALA A 81 0.30 -29.87 4.09
CA ALA A 81 -0.78 -28.98 3.67
C ALA A 81 -1.95 -28.94 4.66
N ALA A 82 -2.23 -30.03 5.39
CA ALA A 82 -3.34 -30.07 6.34
C ALA A 82 -3.02 -29.24 7.60
N GLU A 83 -1.78 -29.28 8.07
CA GLU A 83 -1.33 -28.39 9.14
C GLU A 83 -1.39 -26.91 8.70
N LEU A 84 -0.89 -26.60 7.52
CA LEU A 84 -0.90 -25.23 6.99
C LEU A 84 -2.34 -24.70 6.83
N HIS A 85 -3.24 -25.55 6.34
CA HIS A 85 -4.67 -25.27 6.27
C HIS A 85 -5.26 -24.92 7.64
N GLU A 86 -4.97 -25.73 8.67
CA GLU A 86 -5.48 -25.51 10.01
C GLU A 86 -5.06 -24.14 10.55
N PHE A 87 -3.79 -23.76 10.37
CA PHE A 87 -3.30 -22.45 10.79
C PHE A 87 -3.91 -21.30 9.97
N ALA A 88 -4.08 -21.46 8.66
CA ALA A 88 -4.67 -20.44 7.81
C ALA A 88 -6.14 -20.14 8.18
N ARG A 89 -6.90 -21.18 8.55
CA ARG A 89 -8.34 -21.08 8.85
C ARG A 89 -8.65 -20.84 10.32
N ARG A 90 -7.65 -20.89 11.20
CA ARG A 90 -7.85 -20.70 12.63
C ARG A 90 -8.38 -19.29 12.91
N PRO A 91 -9.48 -19.14 13.67
CA PRO A 91 -9.94 -17.83 14.11
C PRO A 91 -8.85 -17.07 14.87
N LEU A 92 -8.71 -15.79 14.58
CA LEU A 92 -7.78 -14.94 15.30
C LEU A 92 -8.21 -14.79 16.77
N PRO A 93 -7.25 -14.78 17.71
CA PRO A 93 -7.54 -14.42 19.11
C PRO A 93 -8.15 -13.02 19.23
N ASP A 94 -8.71 -12.72 20.41
CA ASP A 94 -9.20 -11.38 20.71
C ASP A 94 -8.05 -10.36 20.62
N ARG A 95 -8.33 -9.16 20.08
CA ARG A 95 -7.33 -8.10 19.92
C ARG A 95 -6.80 -7.57 21.26
N GLY A 96 -7.58 -7.70 22.34
CA GLY A 96 -7.17 -7.40 23.70
C GLY A 96 -6.10 -8.37 24.25
N GLU A 97 -6.02 -9.58 23.71
CA GLU A 97 -4.98 -10.55 24.04
C GLU A 97 -3.73 -10.34 23.18
N GLN A 98 -3.05 -9.22 23.39
CA GLN A 98 -2.00 -8.72 22.49
C GLN A 98 -0.90 -9.76 22.17
N ALA A 99 -0.49 -10.57 23.16
CA ALA A 99 0.53 -11.60 22.96
C ALA A 99 0.03 -12.76 22.07
N ALA A 100 -1.19 -13.25 22.32
CA ALA A 100 -1.79 -14.32 21.53
C ALA A 100 -2.10 -13.85 20.10
N PHE A 101 -2.64 -12.64 19.96
CA PHE A 101 -2.92 -12.02 18.67
C PHE A 101 -1.63 -11.85 17.86
N SER A 102 -0.57 -11.28 18.47
CA SER A 102 0.73 -11.10 17.79
C SER A 102 1.38 -12.42 17.41
N ARG A 103 1.25 -13.46 18.25
CA ARG A 103 1.72 -14.81 17.92
C ARG A 103 0.95 -15.36 16.71
N ALA A 104 -0.38 -15.25 16.70
CA ALA A 104 -1.21 -15.74 15.62
C ALA A 104 -0.90 -15.07 14.28
N THR A 105 -0.76 -13.74 14.26
CA THR A 105 -0.45 -13.00 13.02
C THR A 105 0.94 -13.32 12.48
N ALA A 106 1.94 -13.52 13.36
CA ALA A 106 3.26 -13.98 12.95
C ALA A 106 3.22 -15.38 12.30
N LEU A 107 2.42 -16.30 12.85
CA LEU A 107 2.27 -17.64 12.27
C LEU A 107 1.52 -17.61 10.93
N LEU A 108 0.51 -16.74 10.77
CA LEU A 108 -0.13 -16.52 9.47
C LEU A 108 0.85 -16.01 8.41
N GLU A 109 1.81 -15.18 8.81
CA GLU A 109 2.86 -14.71 7.90
C GLU A 109 3.77 -15.87 7.43
N ALA A 110 4.06 -16.86 8.27
CA ALA A 110 4.80 -18.05 7.87
C ALA A 110 3.98 -18.91 6.90
N VAL A 111 2.70 -19.13 7.20
CA VAL A 111 1.77 -19.92 6.39
C VAL A 111 1.53 -19.27 5.03
N ALA A 112 1.28 -17.96 4.98
CA ALA A 112 1.07 -17.21 3.74
C ALA A 112 2.29 -17.25 2.81
N GLY A 113 3.50 -17.26 3.38
CA GLY A 113 4.74 -17.36 2.62
C GLY A 113 5.15 -18.78 2.22
N ASN A 114 4.40 -19.80 2.64
CA ASN A 114 4.75 -21.19 2.36
C ASN A 114 4.08 -21.66 1.04
N PRO A 115 4.86 -22.12 0.03
CA PRO A 115 4.32 -22.60 -1.24
C PRO A 115 3.47 -23.88 -1.14
N HIS A 116 3.59 -24.63 -0.04
CA HIS A 116 2.78 -25.82 0.22
C HIS A 116 1.43 -25.52 0.89
N THR A 117 1.20 -24.27 1.32
CA THR A 117 -0.12 -23.85 1.79
C THR A 117 -1.11 -23.95 0.63
N PRO A 118 -2.26 -24.63 0.78
CA PRO A 118 -3.23 -24.75 -0.30
C PRO A 118 -3.62 -23.41 -0.91
N GLU A 119 -3.83 -23.36 -2.22
CA GLU A 119 -4.12 -22.11 -2.93
C GLU A 119 -5.39 -21.45 -2.39
N GLU A 120 -6.43 -22.23 -2.11
CA GLU A 120 -7.68 -21.72 -1.53
C GLU A 120 -7.48 -21.04 -0.17
N ASP A 121 -6.46 -21.44 0.58
CA ASP A 121 -6.13 -20.85 1.88
C ASP A 121 -5.30 -19.59 1.70
N ARG A 122 -4.37 -19.56 0.74
CA ARG A 122 -3.63 -18.34 0.38
C ARG A 122 -4.57 -17.27 -0.17
N VAL A 123 -5.53 -17.63 -1.01
CA VAL A 123 -6.62 -16.75 -1.48
C VAL A 123 -7.46 -16.26 -0.29
N PHE A 124 -7.86 -17.15 0.62
CA PHE A 124 -8.60 -16.76 1.82
C PHE A 124 -7.84 -15.73 2.66
N LEU A 125 -6.55 -15.97 2.93
CA LEU A 125 -5.71 -15.04 3.66
C LEU A 125 -5.56 -13.71 2.92
N ALA A 126 -5.34 -13.74 1.60
CA ALA A 126 -5.22 -12.55 0.76
C ALA A 126 -6.49 -11.70 0.79
N SER A 127 -7.68 -12.31 0.78
CA SER A 127 -8.96 -11.59 0.76
C SER A 127 -9.42 -11.10 2.13
N THR A 128 -9.00 -11.73 3.23
CA THR A 128 -9.61 -11.49 4.56
C THR A 128 -8.69 -10.87 5.58
N MET A 129 -7.36 -11.01 5.42
CA MET A 129 -6.42 -10.56 6.44
C MET A 129 -6.06 -9.08 6.21
N PRO A 130 -6.12 -8.23 7.25
CA PRO A 130 -5.78 -6.81 7.14
C PRO A 130 -4.29 -6.52 7.36
N PHE A 131 -3.45 -7.58 7.41
CA PHE A 131 -2.08 -7.49 7.91
C PHE A 131 -1.07 -7.25 6.78
N PRO A 132 -0.36 -6.11 6.77
CA PRO A 132 0.56 -5.80 5.67
C PRO A 132 1.66 -6.84 5.46
N ASN A 133 2.21 -7.43 6.52
CA ASN A 133 3.25 -8.47 6.40
C ASN A 133 2.75 -9.74 5.70
N VAL A 134 1.48 -10.13 5.91
CA VAL A 134 0.83 -11.24 5.22
C VAL A 134 0.57 -10.87 3.76
N LEU A 135 -0.07 -9.71 3.52
CA LEU A 135 -0.43 -9.27 2.17
C LEU A 135 0.79 -9.03 1.28
N VAL A 136 1.90 -8.54 1.83
CA VAL A 136 3.16 -8.36 1.09
C VAL A 136 3.68 -9.68 0.53
N LYS A 137 3.69 -10.76 1.34
CA LYS A 137 4.12 -12.07 0.86
C LYS A 137 3.20 -12.59 -0.24
N LEU A 138 1.89 -12.46 -0.05
CA LEU A 138 0.88 -12.92 -1.00
C LEU A 138 0.85 -12.06 -2.29
N SER A 139 1.30 -10.81 -2.23
CA SER A 139 1.42 -9.95 -3.43
C SER A 139 2.49 -10.42 -4.41
N GLU A 140 3.37 -11.33 -3.99
CA GLU A 140 4.43 -11.92 -4.81
C GLU A 140 4.14 -13.41 -5.09
N ASP A 141 2.93 -13.89 -4.79
CA ASP A 141 2.53 -15.28 -4.98
C ASP A 141 2.62 -15.70 -6.45
N ALA A 142 2.97 -16.96 -6.70
CA ALA A 142 3.03 -17.51 -8.04
C ALA A 142 1.64 -17.57 -8.70
N SER A 143 0.57 -17.83 -7.93
CA SER A 143 -0.80 -17.87 -8.44
C SER A 143 -1.32 -16.44 -8.66
N PRO A 144 -1.76 -16.10 -9.89
CA PRO A 144 -2.43 -14.83 -10.15
C PRO A 144 -3.70 -14.64 -9.32
N ALA A 145 -4.43 -15.71 -9.02
CA ALA A 145 -5.67 -15.63 -8.23
C ALA A 145 -5.40 -15.15 -6.80
N VAL A 146 -4.26 -15.54 -6.22
CA VAL A 146 -3.83 -15.04 -4.90
C VAL A 146 -3.49 -13.55 -4.97
N ARG A 147 -2.74 -13.11 -6.00
CA ARG A 147 -2.37 -11.70 -6.16
C ARG A 147 -3.58 -10.81 -6.46
N GLU A 148 -4.53 -11.30 -7.26
CA GLU A 148 -5.82 -10.66 -7.52
C GLU A 148 -6.62 -10.50 -6.21
N ALA A 149 -6.65 -11.53 -5.36
CA ALA A 149 -7.27 -11.46 -4.05
C ALA A 149 -6.62 -10.41 -3.13
N VAL A 150 -5.29 -10.22 -3.19
CA VAL A 150 -4.61 -9.12 -2.48
C VAL A 150 -5.05 -7.77 -3.08
N ALA A 151 -5.09 -7.66 -4.40
CA ALA A 151 -5.49 -6.43 -5.09
C ALA A 151 -6.93 -6.01 -4.76
N ALA A 152 -7.85 -6.97 -4.55
CA ALA A 152 -9.24 -6.72 -4.16
C ALA A 152 -9.41 -6.34 -2.67
N ASN A 153 -8.40 -6.56 -1.83
CA ASN A 153 -8.54 -6.43 -0.39
C ASN A 153 -8.71 -4.95 0.04
N ALA A 154 -9.81 -4.64 0.72
CA ALA A 154 -10.15 -3.28 1.15
C ALA A 154 -9.27 -2.74 2.30
N ASP A 155 -8.62 -3.63 3.05
CA ASP A 155 -7.70 -3.29 4.14
C ASP A 155 -6.26 -3.07 3.68
N ASP A 156 -6.02 -3.28 2.39
CA ASP A 156 -4.72 -3.10 1.78
C ASP A 156 -4.23 -1.63 1.87
N LYS A 157 -2.94 -1.42 1.66
CA LYS A 157 -2.29 -0.12 1.68
C LYS A 157 -2.13 0.40 0.27
N ASN A 158 -2.27 1.71 0.13
CA ASN A 158 -2.13 2.42 -1.14
C ASN A 158 -0.84 2.08 -1.91
N TRP A 159 0.27 1.88 -1.18
CA TRP A 159 1.55 1.53 -1.78
C TRP A 159 1.60 0.08 -2.28
N LEU A 160 0.89 -0.85 -1.64
CA LEU A 160 0.86 -2.26 -2.04
C LEU A 160 -0.07 -2.45 -3.25
N VAL A 161 -1.27 -1.88 -3.19
CA VAL A 161 -2.16 -1.83 -4.36
C VAL A 161 -1.48 -1.12 -5.53
N GLY A 162 -0.73 -0.05 -5.25
CA GLY A 162 0.10 0.63 -6.24
C GLY A 162 1.10 -0.27 -6.96
N ARG A 163 1.73 -1.22 -6.24
CA ARG A 163 2.58 -2.25 -6.84
C ARG A 163 1.76 -3.16 -7.76
N LEU A 164 0.58 -3.60 -7.31
CA LEU A 164 -0.29 -4.51 -8.05
C LEU A 164 -0.92 -3.87 -9.32
N THR A 165 -1.05 -2.55 -9.39
CA THR A 165 -1.40 -1.87 -10.67
C THR A 165 -0.37 -2.08 -11.78
N LYS A 166 0.82 -2.61 -11.46
CA LYS A 166 1.89 -2.94 -12.41
C LYS A 166 2.12 -4.44 -12.54
N ASP A 167 1.19 -5.27 -12.05
CA ASP A 167 1.29 -6.73 -12.15
C ASP A 167 1.36 -7.19 -13.62
N GLY A 168 2.07 -8.29 -13.87
CA GLY A 168 2.16 -8.86 -15.22
C GLY A 168 0.82 -9.39 -15.74
N ILE A 169 -0.10 -9.76 -14.85
CA ILE A 169 -1.40 -10.33 -15.19
C ILE A 169 -2.47 -9.22 -15.22
N PRO A 170 -3.20 -9.06 -16.35
CA PRO A 170 -4.25 -8.04 -16.49
C PRO A 170 -5.28 -8.07 -15.36
N ALA A 171 -5.86 -9.22 -15.05
CA ALA A 171 -6.88 -9.34 -13.99
C ALA A 171 -6.43 -8.77 -12.63
N VAL A 172 -5.16 -8.94 -12.27
CA VAL A 172 -4.60 -8.38 -11.03
C VAL A 172 -4.49 -6.85 -11.11
N ARG A 173 -4.06 -6.31 -12.25
CA ARG A 173 -3.97 -4.85 -12.47
C ARG A 173 -5.34 -4.20 -12.44
N ASP A 174 -6.31 -4.83 -13.08
CA ASP A 174 -7.69 -4.33 -13.22
C ASP A 174 -8.35 -4.23 -11.85
N GLU A 175 -8.21 -5.28 -11.03
CA GLU A 175 -8.72 -5.30 -9.66
C GLU A 175 -8.00 -4.27 -8.78
N ALA A 176 -6.67 -4.14 -8.94
CA ALA A 176 -5.91 -3.11 -8.25
C ALA A 176 -6.40 -1.69 -8.63
N LEU A 177 -6.71 -1.41 -9.89
CA LEU A 177 -7.22 -0.11 -10.32
C LEU A 177 -8.62 0.20 -9.76
N ARG A 178 -9.44 -0.85 -9.55
CA ARG A 178 -10.78 -0.76 -8.96
C ARG A 178 -10.78 -0.58 -7.44
N ASN A 179 -9.71 -0.96 -6.76
CA ASN A 179 -9.60 -0.81 -5.32
C ASN A 179 -9.67 0.68 -4.88
N LYS A 180 -10.38 0.95 -3.78
CA LYS A 180 -10.57 2.30 -3.21
C LYS A 180 -9.30 2.88 -2.58
N ARG A 181 -8.31 2.04 -2.27
CA ARG A 181 -7.00 2.44 -1.75
C ARG A 181 -6.06 2.94 -2.85
N THR A 182 -6.42 2.72 -4.12
CA THR A 182 -5.64 3.14 -5.27
C THR A 182 -5.67 4.64 -5.42
N SER A 183 -4.48 5.23 -5.52
CA SER A 183 -4.36 6.68 -5.66
C SER A 183 -4.90 7.16 -7.02
N TRP A 184 -5.36 8.40 -7.07
CA TRP A 184 -5.75 9.06 -8.33
C TRP A 184 -4.64 9.07 -9.37
N LYS A 185 -3.38 9.21 -8.94
CA LYS A 185 -2.22 9.13 -9.83
C LYS A 185 -2.14 7.76 -10.52
N MET A 186 -2.28 6.68 -9.76
CA MET A 186 -2.22 5.32 -10.30
C MET A 186 -3.42 5.02 -11.22
N ARG A 187 -4.63 5.47 -10.85
CA ARG A 187 -5.82 5.37 -11.72
C ARG A 187 -5.67 6.17 -13.01
N LEU A 188 -5.03 7.34 -12.96
CA LEU A 188 -4.72 8.15 -14.14
C LEU A 188 -3.71 7.44 -15.05
N GLU A 189 -2.64 6.86 -14.48
CA GLU A 189 -1.69 6.05 -15.25
C GLU A 189 -2.38 4.86 -15.92
N GLY A 190 -3.26 4.15 -15.22
CA GLY A 190 -4.05 3.07 -15.80
C GLY A 190 -4.98 3.53 -16.93
N ALA A 191 -5.66 4.66 -16.76
CA ALA A 191 -6.50 5.23 -17.82
C ALA A 191 -5.71 5.66 -19.07
N GLN A 192 -4.41 5.94 -18.93
CA GLN A 192 -3.52 6.32 -20.03
C GLN A 192 -2.86 5.12 -20.71
N ASP A 193 -2.94 3.93 -20.12
CA ASP A 193 -2.35 2.72 -20.68
C ASP A 193 -3.10 2.32 -21.97
N PRO A 194 -2.43 2.31 -23.13
CA PRO A 194 -3.07 1.98 -24.41
C PRO A 194 -3.53 0.53 -24.50
N ASP A 195 -3.06 -0.35 -23.61
CA ASP A 195 -3.43 -1.78 -23.56
C ASP A 195 -4.47 -2.06 -22.46
N MET A 196 -4.98 -1.02 -21.79
CA MET A 196 -6.02 -1.15 -20.76
C MET A 196 -7.30 -1.75 -21.35
N ASP A 197 -7.93 -2.66 -20.60
CA ASP A 197 -9.14 -3.32 -21.02
C ASP A 197 -10.36 -2.38 -20.94
N VAL A 198 -11.38 -2.70 -21.75
CA VAL A 198 -12.58 -1.87 -21.88
C VAL A 198 -13.38 -1.81 -20.58
N ASP A 199 -13.44 -2.90 -19.80
CA ASP A 199 -14.25 -2.97 -18.58
C ASP A 199 -13.64 -2.13 -17.46
N THR A 200 -12.31 -2.11 -17.34
CA THR A 200 -11.61 -1.22 -16.41
C THR A 200 -11.67 0.22 -16.86
N LEU A 201 -11.56 0.51 -18.16
CA LEU A 201 -11.80 1.87 -18.66
C LEU A 201 -13.25 2.33 -18.39
N ASP A 202 -14.23 1.45 -18.54
CA ASP A 202 -15.63 1.73 -18.21
C ASP A 202 -15.78 2.08 -16.72
N PHE A 203 -15.17 1.30 -15.81
CA PHE A 203 -15.14 1.62 -14.38
C PHE A 203 -14.48 2.99 -14.11
N LEU A 204 -13.29 3.23 -14.66
CA LEU A 204 -12.53 4.47 -14.45
C LEU A 204 -13.28 5.70 -14.99
N SER A 205 -14.03 5.54 -16.08
CA SER A 205 -14.84 6.60 -16.67
C SER A 205 -16.02 7.05 -15.79
N ARG A 206 -16.38 6.29 -14.76
CA ARG A 206 -17.51 6.58 -13.87
C ARG A 206 -17.09 7.20 -12.55
N LEU A 207 -15.78 7.23 -12.25
CA LEU A 207 -15.23 7.77 -11.00
C LEU A 207 -15.50 9.27 -10.85
N GLY A 208 -15.93 9.68 -9.66
CA GLY A 208 -16.31 11.04 -9.30
C GLY A 208 -17.58 11.56 -9.98
N ALA A 209 -18.31 10.70 -10.70
CA ALA A 209 -19.59 11.05 -11.33
C ALA A 209 -20.70 10.09 -10.85
N GLU A 210 -20.54 8.80 -11.10
CA GLU A 210 -21.46 7.75 -10.65
C GLU A 210 -20.87 6.96 -9.47
N LEU A 211 -19.57 6.70 -9.53
CA LEU A 211 -18.82 5.99 -8.51
C LEU A 211 -18.02 6.97 -7.68
N GLU A 212 -17.97 6.77 -6.37
CA GLU A 212 -17.24 7.65 -5.43
C GLU A 212 -17.65 9.15 -5.61
N PRO A 213 -18.93 9.53 -5.43
CA PRO A 213 -19.41 10.89 -5.70
C PRO A 213 -18.75 11.96 -4.82
N ASP A 214 -18.22 11.57 -3.65
CA ASP A 214 -17.48 12.46 -2.75
C ASP A 214 -15.99 12.62 -3.13
N ALA A 215 -15.58 12.06 -4.28
CA ALA A 215 -14.22 12.17 -4.79
C ALA A 215 -13.82 13.61 -5.12
N ASN A 216 -12.50 13.85 -5.17
CA ASN A 216 -11.98 15.12 -5.67
C ASN A 216 -12.39 15.30 -7.14
N VAL A 217 -13.19 16.33 -7.41
CA VAL A 217 -13.76 16.61 -8.74
C VAL A 217 -12.68 16.82 -9.79
N VAL A 218 -11.57 17.48 -9.44
CA VAL A 218 -10.46 17.74 -10.37
C VAL A 218 -9.70 16.45 -10.69
N LEU A 219 -9.35 15.66 -9.68
CA LEU A 219 -8.58 14.43 -9.91
C LEU A 219 -9.41 13.37 -10.63
N SER A 220 -10.69 13.26 -10.30
CA SER A 220 -11.60 12.32 -10.98
C SER A 220 -11.86 12.74 -12.43
N SER A 221 -12.04 14.03 -12.73
CA SER A 221 -12.20 14.49 -14.12
C SER A 221 -10.94 14.27 -14.95
N MET A 222 -9.74 14.39 -14.37
CA MET A 222 -8.49 14.05 -15.05
C MET A 222 -8.44 12.58 -15.48
N VAL A 223 -8.90 11.66 -14.63
CA VAL A 223 -8.99 10.23 -14.95
C VAL A 223 -10.01 10.01 -16.07
N ARG A 224 -11.24 10.55 -15.94
CA ARG A 224 -12.28 10.40 -16.98
C ARG A 224 -11.84 10.98 -18.33
N ARG A 225 -11.13 12.11 -18.32
CA ARG A 225 -10.53 12.71 -19.52
C ARG A 225 -9.48 11.79 -20.14
N ALA A 226 -8.63 11.16 -19.33
CA ALA A 226 -7.65 10.19 -19.82
C ALA A 226 -8.34 8.98 -20.44
N VAL A 227 -9.42 8.46 -19.82
CA VAL A 227 -10.24 7.41 -20.42
C VAL A 227 -10.79 7.84 -21.77
N ALA A 228 -11.37 9.05 -21.88
CA ALA A 228 -11.87 9.55 -23.17
C ALA A 228 -10.79 9.59 -24.26
N LEU A 229 -9.54 9.86 -23.88
CA LEU A 229 -8.41 9.90 -24.81
C LEU A 229 -7.79 8.53 -25.11
N ASN A 230 -8.18 7.49 -24.36
CA ASN A 230 -7.60 6.16 -24.51
C ASN A 230 -8.02 5.53 -25.86
N PRO A 231 -7.08 4.90 -26.60
CA PRO A 231 -7.40 4.23 -27.86
C PRO A 231 -8.43 3.11 -27.72
N ASN A 232 -8.49 2.42 -26.58
CA ASN A 232 -9.40 1.31 -26.31
C ASN A 232 -10.75 1.74 -25.72
N ALA A 233 -10.97 3.04 -25.47
CA ALA A 233 -12.27 3.51 -25.01
C ALA A 233 -13.36 3.18 -26.04
N SER A 234 -14.39 2.44 -25.59
CA SER A 234 -15.49 2.03 -26.46
C SER A 234 -16.35 3.22 -26.89
N GLN A 235 -17.10 3.05 -27.97
CA GLN A 235 -18.05 4.07 -28.43
C GLN A 235 -19.07 4.42 -27.34
N GLU A 236 -19.55 3.44 -26.58
CA GLU A 236 -20.49 3.66 -25.46
C GLU A 236 -19.87 4.53 -24.35
N ILE A 237 -18.62 4.26 -23.97
CA ILE A 237 -17.89 5.08 -22.99
C ILE A 237 -17.76 6.52 -23.52
N LEU A 238 -17.39 6.69 -24.79
CA LEU A 238 -17.22 8.00 -25.40
C LEU A 238 -18.54 8.78 -25.51
N GLU A 239 -19.64 8.11 -25.88
CA GLU A 239 -20.97 8.71 -25.92
C GLU A 239 -21.41 9.20 -24.54
N ARG A 240 -21.21 8.39 -23.49
CA ARG A 240 -21.47 8.81 -22.11
C ARG A 240 -20.63 10.02 -21.71
N LEU A 241 -19.31 9.95 -21.93
CA LEU A 241 -18.38 11.04 -21.60
C LEU A 241 -18.59 12.31 -22.43
N SER A 242 -19.25 12.23 -23.59
CA SER A 242 -19.63 13.41 -24.40
C SER A 242 -20.69 14.30 -23.74
N THR A 243 -21.26 13.83 -22.64
CA THR A 243 -22.24 14.51 -21.78
C THR A 243 -21.76 14.67 -20.33
N ASP A 244 -20.46 14.49 -20.08
CA ASP A 244 -19.83 14.65 -18.76
C ASP A 244 -20.02 16.07 -18.20
N SER A 245 -19.96 16.20 -16.86
CA SER A 245 -20.03 17.51 -16.19
C SER A 245 -18.79 18.37 -16.39
N SER A 246 -17.66 17.77 -16.78
CA SER A 246 -16.42 18.48 -17.09
C SER A 246 -16.28 18.76 -18.58
N ASP A 247 -16.17 20.05 -18.94
CA ASP A 247 -15.97 20.49 -20.33
C ASP A 247 -14.73 19.87 -20.99
N GLU A 248 -13.65 19.63 -20.22
CA GLU A 248 -12.43 19.00 -20.76
C GLU A 248 -12.66 17.54 -21.17
N VAL A 249 -13.46 16.81 -20.39
CA VAL A 249 -13.84 15.43 -20.66
C VAL A 249 -14.75 15.38 -21.89
N VAL A 250 -15.76 16.27 -21.94
CA VAL A 250 -16.67 16.41 -23.08
C VAL A 250 -15.91 16.70 -24.37
N HIS A 251 -14.97 17.64 -24.34
CA HIS A 251 -14.16 17.99 -25.51
C HIS A 251 -13.32 16.80 -25.99
N ALA A 252 -12.67 16.08 -25.07
CA ALA A 252 -11.87 14.91 -25.39
C ALA A 252 -12.71 13.80 -26.05
N ALA A 253 -13.87 13.49 -25.47
CA ALA A 253 -14.77 12.44 -25.96
C ALA A 253 -15.36 12.77 -27.34
N ARG A 254 -15.87 14.00 -27.53
CA ARG A 254 -16.42 14.43 -28.83
C ARG A 254 -15.38 14.45 -29.93
N ARG A 255 -14.14 14.84 -29.62
CA ARG A 255 -13.03 14.78 -30.59
C ARG A 255 -12.76 13.34 -31.04
N ARG A 256 -12.88 12.37 -30.15
CA ARG A 256 -12.68 10.94 -30.46
C ARG A 256 -13.86 10.35 -31.23
N LEU A 257 -15.09 10.75 -30.94
CA LEU A 257 -16.27 10.34 -31.72
C LEU A 257 -16.29 10.90 -33.16
N ALA A 258 -15.57 11.99 -33.40
CA ALA A 258 -15.49 12.63 -34.71
C ALA A 258 -14.34 12.07 -35.60
N GLN A 259 -13.54 11.14 -35.08
CA GLN A 259 -12.42 10.49 -35.79
C GLN A 259 -12.85 9.12 -36.32
#